data_AF-A0A511DQR1-F1
#
_entry.id   AF-A0A511DQR1-F1
#
_cell.length_a   1.000
_cell.length_b   1.000
_cell.length_c   1.000
_cell.angle_alpha   90.00
_cell.angle_beta   90.00
_cell.angle_gamma   90.00
#
_symmetry.space_group_name_H-M   'P 1'
#
loop_
_entity.id
_entity.type
_entity.pdbx_description
1 polymer ?
#
loop_
_entity_poly.entity_id
_entity_poly.type
_entity_poly.pdbx_seq_one_letter_code
_entity_poly.pdbx_strand_id
1 'polypeptide(L)' 'MLDTGCRWRDLPEELGCGSGHTAWRRLREWQAAGVWDRLHQLVLDELSDAELLDWSRGCIDGVSVRSKRGAS' A
#
# COMPACT_ATOMS: atom_id res chain seq x y z
N MET A 1 8.51 0.85 -19.46
CA MET A 1 8.17 -0.14 -18.42
C MET A 1 9.00 0.22 -17.19
N LEU A 2 8.38 0.78 -16.14
CA LEU A 2 9.06 1.03 -14.87
C LEU A 2 9.14 -0.32 -14.15
N ASP A 3 10.22 -1.07 -14.38
CA ASP A 3 10.36 -2.47 -13.95
C ASP A 3 10.65 -2.63 -12.44
N THR A 4 10.95 -1.54 -11.74
CA THR A 4 11.09 -1.56 -10.29
C THR A 4 10.46 -0.30 -9.75
N GLY A 5 9.39 -0.44 -8.98
CA GLY A 5 8.90 0.65 -8.13
C GLY A 5 10.08 1.31 -7.40
N CYS A 6 10.00 2.63 -7.21
CA CYS A 6 11.05 3.46 -6.62
C CYS A 6 11.83 2.69 -5.53
N ARG A 7 13.14 2.54 -5.70
CA ARG A 7 13.95 1.84 -4.69
C ARG A 7 13.88 2.66 -3.42
N TRP A 8 13.87 2.00 -2.26
CA TRP A 8 13.83 2.70 -0.98
C TRP A 8 14.89 3.81 -0.84
N ARG A 9 16.08 3.62 -1.43
CA ARG A 9 17.17 4.62 -1.40
C ARG A 9 16.92 5.84 -2.30
N ASP A 10 16.01 5.74 -3.25
CA ASP A 10 15.66 6.79 -4.21
C ASP A 10 14.43 7.58 -3.72
N LEU A 11 13.98 7.35 -2.48
CA LEU A 11 12.90 8.13 -1.87
C LEU A 11 13.32 9.59 -1.73
N PRO A 12 12.45 10.54 -2.14
CA PRO A 12 12.70 11.97 -1.94
C PRO A 12 12.93 12.31 -0.48
N GLU A 13 13.92 13.17 -0.20
CA GLU A 13 14.24 13.61 1.16
C GLU A 13 13.12 14.47 1.77
N GLU A 14 12.34 15.15 0.91
CA GLU A 14 11.20 16.00 1.26
C GLU A 14 10.09 15.24 1.98
N LEU A 15 10.04 13.90 1.84
CA LEU A 15 9.11 13.04 2.57
C LEU A 15 9.45 12.91 4.06
N GLY A 16 10.57 13.49 4.52
CA GLY A 16 10.95 13.48 5.95
C GLY A 16 11.21 12.08 6.51
N CYS A 17 11.38 11.08 5.65
CA CYS A 17 11.51 9.68 6.04
C CYS A 17 12.93 9.33 6.54
N GLY A 18 13.89 10.24 6.38
CA GLY A 18 15.31 9.98 6.58
C GLY A 18 15.84 9.06 5.48
N SER A 19 16.62 8.04 5.84
CA SER A 19 17.09 7.05 4.86
C SER A 19 15.97 6.13 4.38
N GLY A 20 16.11 5.60 3.15
CA GLY A 20 15.22 4.57 2.62
C GLY A 20 15.04 3.34 3.51
N HIS A 21 16.09 2.93 4.22
CA HIS A 21 16.01 1.83 5.18
C HIS A 21 15.14 2.18 6.39
N THR A 22 15.19 3.42 6.86
CA THR A 22 14.33 3.93 7.93
C THR A 22 12.87 3.96 7.48
N ALA A 23 12.60 4.41 6.26
CA ALA A 23 11.28 4.41 5.64
C ALA A 23 10.67 3.00 5.57
N TRP A 24 11.45 2.02 5.08
CA TRP A 24 11.00 0.64 4.99
C TRP A 24 10.73 0.00 6.36
N ARG A 25 11.55 0.27 7.37
CA ARG A 25 11.32 -0.22 8.73
C ARG A 25 10.01 0.30 9.30
N ARG A 26 9.76 1.61 9.17
CA ARG A 26 8.49 2.23 9.61
C ARG A 26 7.30 1.63 8.87
N LEU A 27 7.42 1.42 7.56
CA LEU A 27 6.37 0.75 6.79
C LEU A 27 6.05 -0.64 7.36
N ARG A 28 7.07 -1.44 7.69
CA ARG A 28 6.85 -2.76 8.30
C ARG A 28 6.24 -2.70 9.68
N GLU A 29 6.66 -1.74 10.51
CA GLU A 29 6.08 -1.51 11.83
C GLU A 29 4.59 -1.17 11.72
N TRP A 30 4.22 -0.29 10.79
CA TRP A 30 2.83 0.05 10.51
C TRP A 30 2.01 -1.12 9.98
N GLN A 31 2.60 -1.93 9.10
CA GLN A 31 1.95 -3.14 8.60
C GLN A 31 1.72 -4.16 9.72
N ALA A 32 2.70 -4.37 10.60
CA ALA A 32 2.56 -5.25 11.76
C ALA A 32 1.53 -4.72 12.76
N ALA A 33 1.42 -3.39 12.90
CA ALA A 33 0.43 -2.74 13.76
C ALA A 33 -0.99 -2.66 13.14
N GLY A 34 -1.17 -3.11 11.89
CA GLY A 34 -2.47 -3.06 11.18
C GLY A 34 -2.92 -1.64 10.83
N VAL A 35 -1.99 -0.69 10.69
CA VAL A 35 -2.31 0.72 10.40
C VAL A 35 -3.03 0.86 9.07
N TRP A 36 -2.60 0.11 8.05
CA TRP A 36 -3.18 0.18 6.71
C TRP A 36 -4.64 -0.26 6.67
N ASP A 37 -4.97 -1.34 7.39
CA ASP A 37 -6.35 -1.83 7.45
C ASP A 37 -7.27 -0.80 8.13
N ARG A 38 -6.80 -0.19 9.23
CA ARG A 38 -7.55 0.85 9.94
C ARG A 38 -7.72 2.11 9.11
N LEU A 39 -6.66 2.55 8.44
CA LEU A 39 -6.71 3.72 7.56
C LEU A 39 -7.68 3.49 6.40
N HIS A 40 -7.66 2.29 5.80
CA HIS A 40 -8.56 1.94 4.72
C HIS A 40 -10.03 1.99 5.19
N GLN A 41 -10.35 1.40 6.34
CA GLN A 41 -11.70 1.48 6.89
C GLN A 41 -12.12 2.93 7.16
N LEU A 42 -11.26 3.74 7.77
CA LEU A 42 -11.57 5.15 8.04
C LEU A 42 -11.89 5.94 6.77
N VAL A 43 -11.14 5.71 5.69
CA VAL A 43 -11.40 6.36 4.40
C VAL A 43 -12.72 5.88 3.79
N LEU A 44 -13.03 4.58 3.90
CA LEU A 44 -14.31 4.06 3.43
C LEU A 44 -15.48 4.63 4.23
N ASP A 45 -15.35 4.74 5.54
CA ASP A 45 -16.37 5.31 6.42
C ASP A 45 -16.64 6.78 6.03
N GLU A 46 -15.59 7.60 5.90
CA GLU A 46 -15.72 9.01 5.50
C GLU A 46 -16.38 9.16 4.11
N LEU A 47 -15.99 8.34 3.13
CA LEU A 47 -16.57 8.40 1.79
C LEU A 47 -18.01 7.85 1.75
N SER A 48 -18.37 6.93 2.65
CA SER A 48 -19.74 6.46 2.83
C SER A 48 -20.62 7.57 3.39
N ASP A 49 -20.14 8.24 4.43
CA ASP A 49 -20.84 9.36 5.07
C ASP A 49 -21.03 10.53 4.11
N ALA A 50 -20.07 10.74 3.20
CA ALA A 50 -20.17 11.73 2.14
C ALA A 50 -21.06 11.31 0.94
N GLU A 51 -21.65 10.11 0.97
CA GLU A 51 -22.43 9.51 -0.14
C GLU A 51 -21.68 9.43 -1.48
N LEU A 52 -20.34 9.38 -1.43
CA LEU A 52 -19.48 9.34 -2.62
C LEU A 52 -19.17 7.91 -3.09
N LEU A 53 -19.53 6.90 -2.28
CA LEU A 53 -19.36 5.49 -2.63
C LEU A 53 -20.64 4.91 -3.24
N ASP A 54 -20.56 4.51 -4.51
CA ASP A 54 -21.59 3.68 -5.14
C ASP A 54 -21.38 2.21 -4.78
N TRP A 55 -22.02 1.78 -3.69
CA TRP A 55 -21.99 0.39 -3.23
C TRP A 55 -22.66 -0.61 -4.17
N SER A 56 -23.39 -0.17 -5.21
CA SER A 56 -23.96 -1.07 -6.21
C SER A 56 -22.90 -1.68 -7.14
N ARG A 57 -21.68 -1.15 -7.12
CA ARG A 57 -20.54 -1.59 -7.94
C ARG A 57 -19.36 -2.01 -7.07
N GLY A 58 -19.19 -3.32 -6.88
CA GLY A 58 -17.97 -3.87 -6.30
C GLY A 58 -16.87 -4.03 -7.36
N CYS A 59 -15.71 -3.39 -7.18
CA CYS A 59 -14.51 -3.66 -7.98
C CYS A 59 -13.55 -4.54 -7.19
N ILE A 60 -13.21 -5.71 -7.73
CA ILE A 60 -12.15 -6.56 -7.17
C ILE A 60 -10.84 -6.16 -7.86
N ASP A 61 -10.05 -5.32 -7.21
CA ASP A 61 -8.73 -4.92 -7.72
C ASP A 61 -7.63 -5.83 -7.16
N GLY A 62 -7.31 -6.89 -7.90
CA GLY A 62 -6.08 -7.67 -7.71
C GLY A 62 -6.27 -9.17 -7.47
N VAL A 63 -5.60 -9.96 -8.32
CA VAL A 63 -5.38 -11.40 -8.11
C VAL A 63 -3.88 -11.65 -7.90
N SER A 64 -3.50 -12.21 -6.74
CA SER A 64 -2.11 -12.66 -6.52
C SER A 64 -1.97 -14.12 -6.94
N VAL A 65 -1.20 -14.37 -8.00
CA VAL A 65 -0.93 -15.74 -8.48
C VAL A 65 0.49 -16.12 -8.08
N ARG A 66 0.64 -17.26 -7.39
CA ARG A 66 1.95 -17.77 -6.98
C ARG A 66 2.75 -18.14 -8.23
N SER A 67 3.92 -17.54 -8.44
CA SER A 67 4.82 -17.92 -9.55
C SER A 67 5.22 -19.39 -9.42
N LYS A 68 5.13 -20.16 -10.52
CA LYS A 68 5.65 -21.53 -10.56
C LYS A 68 7.17 -21.44 -10.45
N ARG A 69 7.77 -22.11 -9.45
CA ARG A 69 9.23 -22.22 -9.27
C ARG A 69 9.87 -22.56 -10.63
N GLY A 70 10.73 -21.68 -11.12
CA GLY A 70 11.66 -22.02 -12.19
C GLY A 70 12.56 -23.14 -11.69
N ALA A 71 12.42 -24.33 -12.28
CA ALA A 71 13.41 -25.37 -12.16
C ALA A 71 14.58 -25.00 -13.08
N SER A 72 15.76 -24.82 -12.50
CA SER A 72 17.06 -24.96 -13.17
C SER A 72 18.06 -25.43 -12.12
#